data_AF-A0A8S9PCL4-F1
#
_entry.id   AF-A0A8S9PCL4-F1
#
_cell.length_a   1.000
_cell.length_b   1.000
_cell.length_c   1.000
_cell.angle_alpha   90.00
_cell.angle_beta   90.00
_cell.angle_gamma   90.00
#
_symmetry.space_group_name_H-M   'P 1'
#
loop_
_entity.id
_entity.type
_entity.pdbx_description
1 polymer ?
#
loop_
_entity_poly.entity_id
_entity_poly.type
_entity_poly.pdbx_seq_one_letter_code
_entity_poly.pdbx_strand_id
1 'polypeptide(L)'
;MHDYTTFKASIGGLFRDTNIGVSSVIDTKNFSLELDLLFQTNSINVTRFDADFAYITEEKRTSSIALNEMIQVLMASYHQVIDSDTSNGARFKYPFIDHEPILTFAVEHRLDRHIWLNARADSAG
;
A
#
# COMPACT_ATOMS: atom_id res chain seq x y z
N MET A 1 -12.82 -8.46 -16.19
CA MET A 1 -12.50 -7.68 -14.98
C MET A 1 -12.95 -6.26 -15.28
N HIS A 2 -13.83 -5.70 -14.44
CA HIS A 2 -14.53 -4.44 -14.70
C HIS A 2 -13.86 -3.29 -13.98
N ASP A 3 -13.94 -2.10 -14.57
CA ASP A 3 -13.59 -0.86 -13.89
C ASP A 3 -14.62 -0.60 -12.78
N TYR A 4 -14.14 -0.26 -11.58
CA TYR A 4 -15.01 0.07 -10.46
C TYR A 4 -14.46 1.24 -9.65
N THR A 5 -15.39 2.03 -9.13
CA THR A 5 -15.10 3.08 -8.16
C THR A 5 -15.86 2.75 -6.89
N THR A 6 -15.15 2.75 -5.77
CA THR A 6 -15.75 2.59 -4.45
C THR A 6 -15.52 3.87 -3.66
N PHE A 7 -16.59 4.38 -3.06
CA PHE A 7 -16.53 5.50 -2.11
C PHE A 7 -17.11 5.05 -0.78
N LYS A 8 -16.42 5.35 0.31
CA LYS A 8 -16.88 5.08 1.68
C LYS A 8 -16.75 6.35 2.50
N ALA A 9 -17.78 6.65 3.27
CA ALA A 9 -17.75 7.67 4.30
C ALA A 9 -18.18 7.03 5.62
N SER A 10 -17.50 7.41 6.70
CA SER A 10 -17.77 6.89 8.04
C SER A 10 -17.73 8.01 9.06
N ILE A 11 -18.57 7.91 10.09
CA ILE A 11 -18.49 8.75 11.28
C ILE A 11 -18.24 7.83 12.46
N GLY A 12 -17.14 8.05 13.18
CA GLY A 12 -16.77 7.33 14.39
C GLY A 12 -16.74 8.26 15.61
N GLY A 13 -16.70 7.69 16.82
CA GLY A 13 -16.47 8.47 18.04
C GLY A 13 -17.60 9.41 18.45
N LEU A 14 -18.87 9.05 18.16
CA LEU A 14 -20.10 9.87 18.29
C LEU A 14 -20.29 10.68 19.59
N PHE A 15 -19.60 10.35 20.68
CA PHE A 15 -19.75 11.00 21.98
C PHE A 15 -18.44 11.54 22.58
N ARG A 16 -17.29 11.21 21.98
CA ARG A 16 -15.95 11.67 22.39
C ARG A 16 -14.97 11.33 21.28
N ASP A 17 -14.23 12.34 20.84
CA ASP A 17 -13.27 12.24 19.71
C ASP A 17 -13.93 11.81 18.40
N THR A 18 -15.03 12.50 18.06
CA THR A 18 -15.73 12.30 16.79
C THR A 18 -14.77 12.48 15.63
N ASN A 19 -14.79 11.50 14.73
CA ASN A 19 -13.99 11.50 13.52
C ASN A 19 -14.86 11.24 12.30
N ILE A 20 -14.45 11.84 11.18
CA ILE A 20 -15.07 11.67 9.87
C ILE A 20 -14.02 11.05 8.98
N GLY A 21 -14.28 9.84 8.52
CA GLY A 21 -13.43 9.11 7.58
C GLY A 21 -14.03 9.16 6.19
N VAL A 22 -13.20 9.37 5.18
CA VAL A 22 -13.56 9.31 3.77
C VAL A 22 -12.48 8.53 3.04
N SER A 23 -12.87 7.44 2.37
CA SER A 23 -11.95 6.66 1.55
C SER A 23 -12.55 6.44 0.15
N SER A 24 -11.71 6.53 -0.86
CA SER A 24 -12.09 6.31 -2.25
C SER A 24 -11.07 5.43 -2.94
N VAL A 25 -11.53 4.49 -3.75
CA VAL A 25 -10.70 3.62 -4.59
C VAL A 25 -11.24 3.67 -6.01
N ILE A 26 -10.36 3.90 -6.98
CA ILE A 26 -10.65 3.81 -8.41
C ILE A 26 -9.77 2.70 -8.97
N ASP A 27 -10.39 1.62 -9.39
CA ASP A 27 -9.71 0.44 -9.93
C ASP A 27 -10.15 0.19 -11.37
N THR A 28 -9.17 -0.10 -12.21
CA THR A 28 -9.36 -0.59 -13.57
C THR A 28 -8.64 -1.93 -13.74
N LYS A 29 -8.65 -2.49 -14.96
CA LYS A 29 -7.86 -3.69 -15.27
C LYS A 29 -6.36 -3.54 -14.93
N ASN A 30 -5.80 -2.34 -15.09
CA ASN A 30 -4.35 -2.13 -15.10
C ASN A 30 -3.86 -1.12 -14.07
N PHE A 31 -4.72 -0.33 -13.45
CA PHE A 31 -4.28 0.59 -12.40
C PHE A 31 -5.30 0.68 -11.27
N SER A 32 -4.80 1.04 -10.09
CA SER A 32 -5.53 1.31 -8.87
C SER A 32 -5.09 2.66 -8.32
N LEU A 33 -6.04 3.47 -7.86
CA LEU A 33 -5.78 4.71 -7.13
C LEU A 33 -6.64 4.73 -5.87
N GLU A 34 -6.01 4.89 -4.72
CA GLU A 34 -6.67 4.95 -3.43
C GLU A 34 -6.33 6.26 -2.71
N LEU A 35 -7.33 6.83 -2.04
CA LEU A 35 -7.20 7.97 -1.14
C LEU A 35 -7.97 7.69 0.14
N ASP A 36 -7.35 7.90 1.31
CA ASP A 36 -7.97 7.73 2.62
C ASP A 36 -7.68 8.94 3.50
N LEU A 37 -8.73 9.57 4.02
CA LEU A 37 -8.69 10.76 4.86
C LEU A 37 -9.45 10.51 6.16
N LEU A 38 -8.85 10.84 7.29
CA LEU A 38 -9.51 10.86 8.60
C LEU A 38 -9.38 12.25 9.22
N PHE A 39 -10.52 12.85 9.57
CA PHE A 39 -10.63 14.16 10.18
C PHE A 39 -11.18 14.05 11.60
N GLN A 40 -10.48 14.59 12.59
CA GLN A 40 -10.93 14.65 13.98
C GLN A 40 -11.60 16.01 14.24
N THR A 41 -12.89 15.98 14.59
CA THR A 41 -13.69 17.22 14.71
C THR A 41 -13.36 18.00 15.98
N ASN A 42 -12.92 17.33 17.03
CA ASN A 42 -12.60 17.95 18.32
C ASN A 42 -11.42 18.92 18.22
N SER A 43 -10.38 18.53 17.49
CA SER A 43 -9.18 19.33 17.26
C SER A 43 -9.19 20.11 15.95
N ILE A 44 -10.24 19.91 15.12
CA ILE A 44 -10.33 20.45 13.76
C ILE A 44 -9.05 20.14 12.96
N ASN A 45 -8.65 18.85 12.96
CA ASN A 45 -7.40 18.44 12.36
C ASN A 45 -7.55 17.17 11.51
N VAL A 46 -6.79 17.08 10.42
CA VAL A 46 -6.63 15.85 9.64
C VAL A 46 -5.59 14.98 10.34
N THR A 47 -5.97 13.76 10.70
CA THR A 47 -5.12 12.83 11.45
C THR A 47 -4.65 11.64 10.61
N ARG A 48 -5.28 11.41 9.46
CA ARG A 48 -4.79 10.49 8.43
C ARG A 48 -5.02 11.11 7.06
N PHE A 49 -4.02 11.02 6.21
CA PHE A 49 -4.09 11.34 4.79
C PHE A 49 -3.09 10.43 4.09
N ASP A 50 -3.64 9.36 3.51
CA ASP A 50 -2.87 8.34 2.82
C ASP A 50 -3.35 8.27 1.36
N ALA A 51 -2.41 8.02 0.45
CA ALA A 51 -2.66 7.89 -0.97
C ALA A 51 -1.85 6.74 -1.54
N ASP A 52 -2.45 5.90 -2.38
CA ASP A 52 -1.77 4.79 -3.06
C ASP A 52 -2.09 4.81 -4.55
N PHE A 53 -1.11 4.45 -5.36
CA PHE A 53 -1.26 4.20 -6.78
C PHE A 53 -0.55 2.89 -7.11
N ALA A 54 -1.25 1.98 -7.77
CA ALA A 54 -0.65 0.76 -8.30
C ALA A 54 -0.92 0.61 -9.80
N TYR A 55 0.03 0.02 -10.50
CA TYR A 55 -0.09 -0.34 -11.91
C TYR A 55 0.29 -1.81 -12.10
N ILE A 56 -0.54 -2.54 -12.84
CA ILE A 56 -0.40 -3.96 -13.12
C ILE A 56 -0.24 -4.16 -14.62
N THR A 57 0.84 -4.80 -15.03
CA THR A 57 1.08 -5.19 -16.43
C THR A 57 0.41 -6.52 -16.76
N GLU A 58 0.24 -6.82 -18.04
CA GLU A 58 -0.25 -8.13 -18.49
C GLU A 58 0.70 -9.29 -18.10
N GLU A 59 1.99 -9.00 -17.96
CA GLU A 59 3.02 -9.94 -17.48
C GLU A 59 3.00 -10.16 -15.96
N LYS A 60 1.90 -9.80 -15.26
CA LYS A 60 1.75 -9.93 -13.80
C LYS A 60 2.86 -9.24 -12.98
N ARG A 61 3.34 -8.10 -13.47
CA ARG A 61 4.18 -7.18 -12.70
C ARG A 61 3.30 -6.10 -12.11
N THR A 62 3.47 -5.85 -10.82
CA THR A 62 2.79 -4.80 -10.08
C THR A 62 3.83 -3.82 -9.57
N SER A 63 3.69 -2.55 -9.95
CA SER A 63 4.45 -1.45 -9.38
C SER A 63 3.49 -0.59 -8.58
N SER A 64 3.85 -0.19 -7.36
CA SER A 64 3.02 0.73 -6.58
C SER A 64 3.84 1.82 -5.90
N ILE A 65 3.18 2.94 -5.64
CA ILE A 65 3.70 4.06 -4.88
C ILE A 65 2.61 4.52 -3.92
N ALA A 66 2.94 4.58 -2.63
CA ALA A 66 2.07 5.08 -1.59
C ALA A 66 2.73 6.20 -0.79
N LEU A 67 1.92 7.17 -0.37
CA LEU A 67 2.24 8.18 0.63
C LEU A 67 1.39 7.88 1.85
N ASN A 68 2.04 7.54 2.96
CA ASN A 68 1.39 7.08 4.19
C ASN A 68 1.75 7.97 5.37
N GLU A 69 1.04 7.79 6.48
CA GLU A 69 1.31 8.44 7.76
C GLU A 69 1.28 9.96 7.59
N MET A 70 0.19 10.49 7.01
CA MET A 70 0.07 11.92 6.72
C MET A 70 1.15 12.42 5.73
N ILE A 71 1.43 11.63 4.69
CA ILE A 71 2.46 11.91 3.67
C ILE A 71 3.89 11.96 4.27
N GLN A 72 4.09 11.44 5.47
CA GLN A 72 5.43 11.42 6.10
C GLN A 72 6.28 10.24 5.64
N VAL A 73 5.69 9.23 5.00
CA VAL A 73 6.41 8.08 4.48
C VAL A 73 6.05 7.85 3.02
N LEU A 74 7.07 7.89 2.15
CA LEU A 74 6.98 7.39 0.78
C LEU A 74 7.29 5.89 0.77
N MET A 75 6.41 5.10 0.18
CA MET A 75 6.64 3.69 -0.08
C MET A 75 6.57 3.46 -1.59
N ALA A 76 7.58 2.84 -2.16
CA ALA A 76 7.53 2.31 -3.52
C ALA A 76 7.68 0.80 -3.45
N SER A 77 6.90 0.07 -4.24
CA SER A 77 6.99 -1.39 -4.29
C SER A 77 6.96 -1.89 -5.73
N TYR A 78 7.61 -3.03 -5.91
CA TYR A 78 7.61 -3.79 -7.15
C TYR A 78 7.41 -5.25 -6.79
N HIS A 79 6.53 -5.92 -7.51
CA HIS A 79 6.27 -7.34 -7.39
C HIS A 79 6.15 -7.94 -8.79
N GLN A 80 6.78 -9.08 -9.01
CA GLN A 80 6.68 -9.81 -10.27
C GLN A 80 6.50 -11.29 -10.00
N VAL A 81 5.49 -11.86 -10.65
CA VAL A 81 5.38 -13.32 -10.80
C VAL A 81 6.30 -13.77 -11.92
N ILE A 82 7.30 -14.59 -11.61
CA ILE A 82 8.27 -15.10 -12.59
C ILE A 82 7.66 -16.29 -13.32
N ASP A 83 7.05 -17.22 -12.57
CA ASP A 83 6.40 -18.42 -13.08
C ASP A 83 5.27 -18.90 -12.14
N SER A 84 4.79 -20.14 -12.29
CA SER A 84 3.72 -20.70 -11.44
C SER A 84 4.09 -20.92 -9.98
N ASP A 85 5.40 -20.96 -9.69
CA ASP A 85 5.95 -21.37 -8.41
C ASP A 85 6.80 -20.27 -7.78
N THR A 86 7.25 -19.28 -8.55
CA THR A 86 8.21 -18.27 -8.11
C THR A 86 7.68 -16.86 -8.33
N SER A 87 7.79 -16.04 -7.28
CA SER A 87 7.59 -14.60 -7.34
C SER A 87 8.74 -13.87 -6.65
N ASN A 88 8.96 -12.63 -7.03
CA ASN A 88 9.89 -11.76 -6.34
C ASN A 88 9.29 -10.38 -6.12
N GLY A 89 9.94 -9.61 -5.25
CA GLY A 89 9.57 -8.23 -5.05
C GLY A 89 10.67 -7.41 -4.42
N ALA A 90 10.52 -6.11 -4.56
CA ALA A 90 11.32 -5.11 -3.91
C ALA A 90 10.42 -4.06 -3.27
N ARG A 91 10.86 -3.48 -2.17
CA ARG A 91 10.17 -2.39 -1.49
C ARG A 91 11.17 -1.36 -1.03
N PHE A 92 10.91 -0.12 -1.35
CA PHE A 92 11.65 1.03 -0.87
C PHE A 92 10.76 1.83 0.06
N LYS A 93 11.18 2.02 1.31
CA LYS A 93 10.53 2.88 2.29
C LYS A 93 11.43 4.09 2.52
N TYR A 94 10.89 5.28 2.35
CA TYR A 94 11.58 6.54 2.64
C TYR A 94 10.75 7.37 3.62
N PRO A 95 11.12 7.40 4.91
CA PRO A 95 10.54 8.33 5.87
C PRO A 95 11.11 9.74 5.63
N PHE A 96 10.23 10.72 5.42
CA PHE A 96 10.62 12.12 5.17
C PHE A 96 11.15 12.84 6.42
N ILE A 97 10.85 12.34 7.63
CA ILE A 97 11.30 12.95 8.89
C ILE A 97 12.64 12.39 9.32
N ASP A 98 12.76 11.06 9.40
CA ASP A 98 13.96 10.40 9.89
C ASP A 98 15.06 10.30 8.81
N HIS A 99 14.70 10.45 7.53
CA HIS A 99 15.60 10.39 6.38
C HIS A 99 16.43 9.10 6.25
N GLU A 100 16.01 8.01 6.90
CA GLU A 100 16.65 6.70 6.84
C GLU A 100 15.88 5.76 5.89
N PRO A 101 16.31 5.64 4.62
CA PRO A 101 15.66 4.73 3.68
C PRO A 101 15.90 3.27 4.03
N ILE A 102 14.87 2.44 3.88
CA ILE A 102 14.99 0.98 3.95
C ILE A 102 14.64 0.40 2.59
N LEU A 103 15.57 -0.35 2.02
CA LEU A 103 15.35 -1.15 0.81
C LEU A 103 15.23 -2.61 1.21
N THR A 104 14.14 -3.25 0.82
CA THR A 104 13.85 -4.65 1.06
C THR A 104 13.72 -5.41 -0.25
N PHE A 105 14.33 -6.58 -0.34
CA PHE A 105 14.10 -7.56 -1.40
C PHE A 105 13.45 -8.81 -0.83
N ALA A 106 12.58 -9.43 -1.60
CA ALA A 106 11.93 -10.67 -1.23
C ALA A 106 11.79 -11.60 -2.44
N VAL A 107 11.87 -12.90 -2.17
CA VAL A 107 11.58 -13.97 -3.12
C VAL A 107 10.71 -15.00 -2.41
N GLU A 108 9.66 -15.42 -3.07
CA GLU A 108 8.82 -16.55 -2.66
C GLU A 108 8.93 -17.63 -3.72
N HIS A 109 9.15 -18.87 -3.30
CA HIS A 109 9.23 -20.02 -4.18
C HIS A 109 8.50 -21.23 -3.59
N ARG A 110 7.60 -21.81 -4.35
CA ARG A 110 6.85 -23.00 -3.98
C ARG A 110 7.66 -24.26 -4.34
N LEU A 111 8.05 -25.03 -3.32
CA LEU A 111 8.77 -26.29 -3.51
C LEU A 111 7.81 -27.44 -3.87
N ASP A 112 6.62 -27.45 -3.28
CA ASP A 112 5.53 -28.36 -3.62
C ASP A 112 4.15 -27.76 -3.25
N ARG A 113 3.07 -28.54 -3.39
CA ARG A 113 1.70 -28.07 -3.10
C ARG A 113 1.45 -27.61 -1.64
N HIS A 114 2.34 -27.95 -0.71
CA HIS A 114 2.21 -27.68 0.72
C HIS A 114 3.40 -26.89 1.30
N ILE A 115 4.54 -26.82 0.60
CA ILE A 115 5.77 -26.20 1.10
C ILE A 115 6.13 -24.97 0.28
N TRP A 116 6.36 -23.87 1.00
CA TRP A 116 6.79 -22.58 0.46
C TRP A 116 8.09 -22.14 1.12
N LEU A 117 9.03 -21.68 0.31
CA LEU A 117 10.25 -21.02 0.72
C LEU A 117 10.06 -19.51 0.58
N ASN A 118 10.28 -18.78 1.66
CA ASN A 118 10.21 -17.33 1.69
C ASN A 118 11.55 -16.76 2.16
N ALA A 119 12.19 -15.97 1.31
CA ALA A 119 13.43 -15.28 1.61
C ALA A 119 13.22 -13.77 1.54
N ARG A 120 13.72 -13.05 2.54
CA ARG A 120 13.65 -11.59 2.62
C ARG A 120 14.95 -11.06 3.20
N ALA A 121 15.44 -9.96 2.63
CA ALA A 121 16.57 -9.20 3.15
C ALA A 121 16.25 -7.72 3.06
N ASP A 122 16.76 -6.93 4.00
CA ASP A 122 16.66 -5.48 3.94
C ASP A 122 17.99 -4.79 4.26
N SER A 123 18.07 -3.50 3.96
CA SER A 123 19.29 -2.70 4.14
C SER A 123 19.63 -2.40 5.60
N ALA A 124 18.77 -2.73 6.57
CA ALA A 124 19.02 -2.52 7.99
C ALA A 124 19.72 -3.71 8.66
N GLY A 125 19.78 -4.88 8.00
CA GLY A 125 20.47 -6.08 8.46
C GLY A 125 19.51 -7.17 8.90
#